data_AF-A0A7J3JD02-F1
#
_entry.id   AF-A0A7J3JD02-F1
#
_cell.length_a   1.000
_cell.length_b   1.000
_cell.length_c   1.000
_cell.angle_alpha   90.00
_cell.angle_beta   90.00
_cell.angle_gamma   90.00
#
_symmetry.space_group_name_H-M   'P 1'
#
loop_
_entity.id
_entity.type
_entity.pdbx_description
1 polymer ?
#
loop_
_entity_poly.entity_id
_entity_poly.type
_entity_poly.pdbx_seq_one_letter_code
_entity_poly.pdbx_strand_id
1 'polypeptide(L)'
;MSKQPCKLPAEVLEYFPYSNARPHQDEFIATVNQAVNERKSVLIEGSNGLGKTISALSACLPVAMKKNLKILYVARTHRQHDRVIDE
;
A
#
# COMPACT_ATOMS: atom_id res chain seq x y z
N MET A 1 -26.11 -2.27 2.27
CA MET A 1 -24.70 -2.64 2.55
C MET A 1 -24.06 -1.47 3.28
N SER A 2 -23.80 -1.63 4.57
CA SER A 2 -23.20 -0.60 5.43
C SER A 2 -21.79 -0.28 4.94
N LYS A 3 -21.53 0.99 4.59
CA LYS A 3 -20.17 1.49 4.34
C LYS A 3 -19.42 1.42 5.67
N GLN A 4 -18.49 0.47 5.82
CA GLN A 4 -17.50 0.55 6.89
C GLN A 4 -16.73 1.88 6.75
N PRO A 5 -16.52 2.62 7.83
CA PRO A 5 -15.76 3.85 7.76
C PRO A 5 -14.30 3.50 7.46
N CYS A 6 -13.87 3.87 6.25
CA CYS A 6 -12.49 3.73 5.78
C CYS A 6 -11.54 4.43 6.76
N LYS A 7 -10.63 3.67 7.39
CA LYS A 7 -9.64 4.23 8.33
C LYS A 7 -8.26 3.73 7.97
N LEU A 8 -7.54 4.55 7.21
CA LEU A 8 -6.11 4.34 6.98
C LEU A 8 -5.30 4.74 8.23
N PRO A 9 -4.15 4.09 8.49
CA PRO A 9 -3.21 4.56 9.52
C PRO A 9 -2.77 6.00 9.24
N ALA A 10 -2.65 6.82 10.28
CA ALA A 10 -2.33 8.25 10.13
C ALA A 10 -1.02 8.51 9.38
N GLU A 11 0.01 7.71 9.66
CA GLU A 11 1.30 7.80 8.97
C GLU A 11 1.24 7.42 7.48
N VAL A 12 0.24 6.61 7.08
CA VAL A 12 0.04 6.24 5.67
C VAL A 12 -0.69 7.33 4.90
N LEU A 13 -1.56 8.11 5.55
CA LEU A 13 -2.33 9.18 4.89
C LEU A 13 -1.44 10.23 4.22
N GLU A 14 -0.24 10.47 4.74
CA GLU A 14 0.74 11.40 4.14
C GLU A 14 1.24 10.93 2.76
N TYR A 15 1.29 9.62 2.54
CA TYR A 15 1.84 9.01 1.33
C TYR A 15 0.76 8.43 0.39
N PHE A 16 -0.50 8.46 0.81
CA PHE A 16 -1.60 7.94 0.01
C PHE A 16 -2.14 9.06 -0.91
N PRO A 17 -2.10 8.89 -2.24
CA PRO A 17 -2.33 10.00 -3.19
C PRO A 17 -3.80 10.32 -3.43
N TYR A 18 -4.73 9.59 -2.82
CA TYR A 18 -6.16 9.77 -3.01
C TYR A 18 -6.85 10.23 -1.74
N SER A 19 -7.93 11.01 -1.89
CA SER A 19 -8.71 11.50 -0.76
C SER A 19 -9.42 10.40 0.02
N ASN A 20 -9.71 9.26 -0.61
CA ASN A 20 -10.44 8.15 -0.02
C ASN A 20 -9.93 6.81 -0.57
N ALA A 21 -9.87 5.79 0.29
CA ALA A 21 -9.58 4.43 -0.16
C ALA A 21 -10.84 3.76 -0.74
N ARG A 22 -10.62 2.83 -1.67
CA ARG A 22 -11.65 1.95 -2.23
C ARG A 22 -12.09 0.90 -1.18
N PRO A 23 -13.24 0.23 -1.36
CA PRO A 23 -13.63 -0.86 -0.47
C PRO A 23 -12.51 -1.91 -0.32
N HIS A 24 -12.21 -2.29 0.92
CA HIS A 24 -11.15 -3.25 1.31
C HIS A 24 -9.71 -2.82 1.01
N GLN A 25 -9.50 -1.65 0.41
CA GLN A 25 -8.17 -1.12 0.14
C GLN A 25 -7.47 -0.69 1.45
N ASP A 26 -8.26 -0.24 2.43
CA ASP A 26 -7.80 0.09 3.77
C ASP A 26 -7.30 -1.12 4.56
N GLU A 27 -8.03 -2.24 4.50
CA GLU A 27 -7.61 -3.51 5.09
C GLU A 27 -6.28 -3.99 4.49
N PHE A 28 -6.14 -3.95 3.16
CA PHE A 28 -4.89 -4.25 2.47
C PHE A 28 -3.75 -3.36 2.99
N ILE A 29 -3.96 -2.04 3.02
CA ILE A 29 -2.93 -1.08 3.42
C ILE A 29 -2.51 -1.28 4.88
N ALA A 30 -3.48 -1.43 5.79
CA ALA A 30 -3.22 -1.64 7.21
C ALA A 30 -2.44 -2.94 7.44
N THR A 31 -2.81 -4.02 6.74
CA THR A 31 -2.14 -5.32 6.85
C THR A 31 -0.67 -5.23 6.40
N VAL A 32 -0.40 -4.58 5.26
CA VAL A 32 0.98 -4.40 4.76
C VAL A 32 1.78 -3.50 5.71
N ASN A 33 1.21 -2.37 6.14
CA ASN A 33 1.91 -1.42 7.02
C ASN A 33 2.27 -2.07 8.37
N GLN A 34 1.35 -2.84 8.95
CA GLN A 34 1.62 -3.60 10.17
C GLN A 34 2.73 -4.63 9.96
N ALA A 35 2.65 -5.45 8.91
CA ALA A 35 3.66 -6.47 8.62
C ALA A 35 5.07 -5.87 8.45
N VAL A 36 5.18 -4.76 7.71
CA VAL A 36 6.45 -4.05 7.49
C VAL A 36 6.99 -3.44 8.80
N ASN A 37 6.12 -2.88 9.64
CA ASN A 37 6.51 -2.37 10.96
C ASN A 37 7.03 -3.48 11.88
N GLU A 38 6.38 -4.65 11.86
CA GLU A 38 6.74 -5.86 12.63
C GLU A 38 7.88 -6.68 12.01
N ARG A 39 8.41 -6.27 10.84
CA ARG A 39 9.43 -7.02 10.08
C ARG A 39 9.00 -8.46 9.72
N LYS A 40 7.72 -8.63 9.37
CA LYS A 40 7.12 -9.90 8.93
C LYS A 40 6.83 -9.88 7.43
N SER A 41 6.69 -11.07 6.86
CA SER A 41 6.20 -11.24 5.49
C SER A 41 4.67 -11.34 5.48
N VAL A 42 4.06 -10.88 4.39
CA VAL A 42 2.61 -10.97 4.16
C VAL A 42 2.33 -11.52 2.76
N LEU A 43 1.35 -12.40 2.65
CA LEU A 43 0.80 -12.87 1.37
C LEU A 43 -0.63 -12.35 1.26
N ILE A 44 -0.91 -11.57 0.21
CA ILE A 44 -2.23 -10.97 0.00
C ILE A 44 -2.70 -11.27 -1.42
N GLU A 45 -3.92 -11.77 -1.54
CA GLU A 45 -4.63 -11.86 -2.80
C GLU A 45 -5.59 -10.66 -2.93
N GLY A 46 -5.44 -9.89 -3.99
CA GLY A 46 -6.28 -8.72 -4.25
C GLY A 46 -6.84 -8.73 -5.67
N SER A 47 -8.12 -8.42 -5.81
CA SER A 47 -8.80 -8.34 -7.11
C SER A 47 -8.17 -7.30 -8.04
N ASN A 48 -8.45 -7.41 -9.33
CA ASN A 48 -8.05 -6.39 -10.30
C ASN A 48 -8.74 -5.07 -10.01
N GLY A 49 -8.00 -3.95 -10.11
CA GLY A 49 -8.55 -2.63 -9.80
C GLY A 49 -8.63 -2.28 -8.31
N LEU A 50 -8.14 -3.14 -7.39
CA LEU A 50 -8.07 -2.81 -5.96
C LEU A 50 -7.10 -1.65 -5.63
N GLY A 51 -6.15 -1.37 -6.52
CA GLY A 51 -5.05 -0.43 -6.25
C GLY A 51 -3.89 -1.08 -5.48
N LYS A 52 -3.60 -2.35 -5.73
CA LYS A 52 -2.57 -3.13 -5.00
C LYS A 52 -1.20 -2.43 -4.96
N THR A 53 -0.77 -1.86 -6.08
CA THR A 53 0.52 -1.18 -6.20
C THR A 53 0.59 0.02 -5.28
N ILE A 54 -0.29 1.00 -5.50
CA ILE A 54 -0.33 2.22 -4.68
C ILE A 54 -0.59 1.92 -3.20
N SER A 55 -1.42 0.93 -2.90
CA SER A 55 -1.66 0.48 -1.54
C SER A 55 -0.41 -0.09 -0.88
N ALA A 56 0.35 -0.95 -1.57
CA ALA A 56 1.57 -1.52 -1.03
C ALA A 56 2.65 -0.44 -0.82
N LEU A 57 2.79 0.50 -1.77
CA LEU A 57 3.76 1.59 -1.66
C LEU A 57 3.41 2.55 -0.53
N SER A 58 2.16 3.02 -0.47
CA SER A 58 1.68 3.92 0.59
C SER A 58 1.83 3.28 1.97
N ALA A 59 1.62 1.96 2.09
CA ALA A 59 1.83 1.22 3.32
C ALA A 59 3.31 1.12 3.74
N CYS A 60 4.24 1.02 2.79
CA CYS A 60 5.67 0.83 3.02
C CYS A 60 6.45 2.14 3.22
N LEU A 61 6.08 3.21 2.51
CA LEU A 61 6.80 4.49 2.48
C LEU A 61 7.04 5.10 3.87
N PRO A 62 6.06 5.15 4.80
CA PRO A 62 6.29 5.73 6.13
C PRO A 62 7.42 5.02 6.89
N VAL A 63 7.45 3.69 6.81
CA VAL A 63 8.47 2.88 7.48
C VAL A 63 9.81 3.04 6.79
N ALA A 64 9.83 3.08 5.46
CA ALA A 64 11.05 3.25 4.69
C ALA A 64 11.72 4.61 4.97
N MET A 65 10.94 5.69 4.98
CA MET A 65 11.43 7.04 5.27
C MET A 65 11.92 7.16 6.71
N LYS A 66 11.10 6.73 7.69
CA LYS A 66 11.44 6.82 9.12
C LYS A 66 12.69 6.02 9.49
N LYS A 67 12.93 4.89 8.83
CA LYS A 67 14.03 3.96 9.14
C LYS A 67 15.20 4.06 8.14
N ASN A 68 15.18 5.02 7.21
CA ASN A 68 16.16 5.17 6.13
C ASN A 68 16.42 3.86 5.35
N LEU A 69 15.34 3.20 4.94
CA LEU A 69 15.36 1.95 4.17
C LEU A 69 15.08 2.21 2.69
N LYS A 70 15.37 1.22 1.86
CA LYS A 70 15.04 1.21 0.42
C LYS A 70 13.88 0.23 0.16
N ILE A 71 13.00 0.59 -0.76
CA ILE A 71 11.94 -0.30 -1.26
C ILE A 71 12.44 -0.97 -2.54
N LEU A 72 12.50 -2.30 -2.54
CA LEU A 72 12.74 -3.09 -3.75
C LEU A 72 11.39 -3.59 -4.28
N TYR A 73 10.89 -2.95 -5.34
CA TYR A 73 9.68 -3.37 -6.02
C TYR A 73 10.00 -4.36 -7.13
N VAL A 74 9.38 -5.54 -7.10
CA VAL A 74 9.59 -6.60 -8.11
C VAL A 74 8.25 -6.89 -8.77
N ALA A 75 8.19 -6.72 -10.10
CA ALA A 75 7.04 -7.09 -10.90
C ALA A 75 7.48 -7.86 -12.15
N ARG A 76 6.57 -8.66 -12.71
CA ARG A 76 6.85 -9.64 -13.77
C ARG A 76 7.28 -9.03 -15.11
N THR A 77 6.81 -7.83 -15.45
CA THR A 77 6.99 -7.25 -16.79
C THR A 77 7.33 -5.77 -16.74
N HIS A 78 8.19 -5.30 -17.65
CA HIS A 78 8.62 -3.89 -17.76
C HIS A 78 7.46 -2.88 -17.80
N ARG A 79 6.37 -3.16 -18.55
CA ARG A 79 5.18 -2.26 -18.60
C ARG A 79 4.48 -2.02 -17.27
N GLN A 80 4.74 -2.85 -16.25
CA GLN A 80 4.19 -2.66 -14.89
C GLN A 80 5.12 -1.82 -14.02
N HIS A 81 6.38 -1.61 -14.42
CA HIS A 81 7.33 -0.74 -13.73
C HIS A 81 7.08 0.72 -14.07
N ASP A 82 6.83 1.04 -15.35
CA ASP A 82 6.58 2.42 -15.80
C ASP A 82 5.39 3.05 -15.07
N ARG A 83 4.32 2.27 -14.86
CA ARG A 83 3.12 2.72 -14.12
C ARG A 83 3.36 3.07 -12.66
N VAL A 84 4.38 2.49 -12.03
CA VAL A 84 4.68 2.77 -10.61
C VAL A 84 5.44 4.09 -10.45
N ILE A 85 6.13 4.53 -11.50
CA ILE A 85 6.87 5.80 -11.50
C ILE A 85 5.89 6.97 -11.72
N ASP A 86 4.82 6.73 -12.49
CA ASP A 86 3.78 7.73 -12.77
C ASP A 86 2.65 7.79 -11.72
N GLU A 87 2.44 6.72 -10.93
CA GLU A 87 1.46 6.64 -9.82
C GLU A 87 2.04 7.13 -8.48
#